data_AF-A0A1H1MUA8-F1
#
_entry.id   AF-A0A1H1MUA8-F1
#
_cell.length_a   1.000
_cell.length_b   1.000
_cell.length_c   1.000
_cell.angle_alpha   90.00
_cell.angle_beta   90.00
_cell.angle_gamma   90.00
#
_symmetry.space_group_name_H-M   'P 1'
#
loop_
_entity.id
_entity.type
_entity.pdbx_description
1 polymer ?
#
loop_
_entity_poly.entity_id
_entity_poly.type
_entity_poly.pdbx_seq_one_letter_code
_entity_poly.pdbx_strand_id
1 'polypeptide(L)'
;MGDESTAASDLGLTAEQVADQTARLIGPDAELEQPSQDQDAAIDGDEPDQDHNAPAPGLHREKPAVRARVGEVVDLARRQLGIGEDPPGSNRNKFTSWYGTPTAWCAIFVRWNFVNPEGFPSGWSDSELNPNSAYCPAVAKWYQQQRQWIRIGHGAPRPGDQVFFDWTRGRSGSGYNHTGLVEAVHADGTVTTIEGNWSDGVRRVRRTSYYIVGFGRPTYDDSTPVPPEPTHPARYKVKIAGLEYGYGAAGSQVAELGKALVAKGFGKHYTNGPGPRWTDADTENYSDFQKSLGLSGRDADGVPGPDSLKKLLGHLPTITPKRPDHIVDLAQLVSAAEQDPARKQGGTTPGSADDVRLVEDALHREGLLAQTYAGDGSFGSTTVQAYRKWQLRCGYSGKDADGIPGKDSLTRLGKKYGFTVK
;
A
#
# COMPACT_ATOMS: atom_id res chain seq x y z
N MET A 1 -26.74 14.84 -44.81
CA MET A 1 -27.11 13.58 -44.12
C MET A 1 -25.83 13.08 -43.49
N GLY A 2 -25.65 13.41 -42.21
CA GLY A 2 -24.42 13.11 -41.45
C GLY A 2 -24.51 11.70 -40.88
N ASP A 3 -23.42 10.97 -41.03
CA ASP A 3 -23.25 9.58 -40.63
C ASP A 3 -23.05 9.47 -39.11
N GLU A 4 -23.95 8.73 -38.44
CA GLU A 4 -24.02 8.49 -36.99
C GLU A 4 -23.07 7.35 -36.53
N SER A 5 -22.03 7.03 -37.30
CA SER A 5 -21.26 5.78 -37.15
C SER A 5 -19.84 5.91 -36.55
N THR A 6 -19.49 6.98 -35.82
CA THR A 6 -18.13 7.10 -35.24
C THR A 6 -18.13 7.28 -33.72
N ALA A 7 -18.48 6.22 -32.99
CA ALA A 7 -18.17 6.09 -31.55
C ALA A 7 -17.82 4.65 -31.13
N ALA A 8 -17.42 3.80 -32.09
CA ALA A 8 -17.04 2.40 -31.86
C ALA A 8 -15.64 2.11 -32.42
N SER A 9 -14.58 2.51 -31.71
CA SER A 9 -13.22 2.02 -32.00
C SER A 9 -12.24 1.92 -30.82
N ASP A 10 -12.56 2.41 -29.63
CA ASP A 10 -11.52 2.62 -28.59
C ASP A 10 -11.43 1.56 -27.49
N LEU A 11 -11.95 0.34 -27.72
CA LEU A 11 -12.01 -0.70 -26.68
C LEU A 11 -11.52 -2.09 -27.07
N GLY A 12 -11.38 -2.42 -28.36
CA GLY A 12 -11.29 -3.84 -28.76
C GLY A 12 -12.51 -4.69 -28.33
N LEU A 13 -13.53 -4.06 -27.73
CA LEU A 13 -14.83 -4.60 -27.42
C LEU A 13 -15.82 -4.04 -28.43
N THR A 14 -16.74 -4.88 -28.92
CA THR A 14 -17.84 -4.45 -29.75
C THR A 14 -18.79 -3.56 -28.94
N ALA A 15 -19.59 -2.72 -29.62
CA ALA A 15 -20.64 -1.94 -28.98
C ALA A 15 -21.61 -2.83 -28.16
N GLU A 16 -21.81 -4.07 -28.63
CA GLU A 16 -22.60 -5.09 -27.96
C GLU A 16 -21.95 -5.57 -26.65
N GLN A 17 -20.62 -5.76 -26.61
CA GLN A 17 -19.89 -6.11 -25.38
C GLN A 17 -19.89 -4.97 -24.36
N VAL A 18 -19.84 -3.72 -24.81
CA VAL A 18 -19.99 -2.55 -23.94
C VAL A 18 -21.40 -2.46 -23.36
N ALA A 19 -22.41 -2.69 -24.20
CA ALA A 19 -23.81 -2.73 -23.77
C ALA A 19 -24.07 -3.88 -22.79
N ASP A 20 -23.50 -5.08 -23.04
CA ASP A 20 -23.60 -6.25 -22.16
C ASP A 20 -22.92 -6.01 -20.80
N GLN A 21 -21.70 -5.47 -20.78
CA GLN A 21 -21.03 -5.11 -19.52
C GLN A 21 -21.81 -4.05 -18.73
N THR A 22 -22.36 -3.06 -19.43
CA THR A 22 -23.18 -2.01 -18.82
C THR A 22 -24.49 -2.58 -18.27
N ALA A 23 -25.15 -3.47 -19.02
CA ALA A 23 -26.38 -4.14 -18.60
C ALA A 23 -26.17 -5.07 -17.41
N ARG A 24 -25.07 -5.84 -17.39
CA ARG A 24 -24.70 -6.72 -16.28
C ARG A 24 -24.35 -5.95 -15.01
N LEU A 25 -23.71 -4.79 -15.17
CA LEU A 25 -23.43 -3.88 -14.06
C LEU A 25 -24.74 -3.40 -13.42
N ILE A 26 -25.78 -3.07 -14.21
CA ILE A 26 -27.07 -2.55 -13.72
C ILE A 26 -27.97 -3.64 -13.11
N GLY A 27 -27.95 -4.88 -13.64
CA GLY A 27 -28.80 -5.99 -13.18
C GLY A 27 -30.21 -6.02 -13.80
N PRO A 28 -30.96 -7.14 -13.68
CA PRO A 28 -32.21 -7.38 -14.41
C PRO A 28 -33.46 -6.66 -13.85
N ASP A 29 -33.41 -6.12 -12.63
CA ASP A 29 -34.59 -5.51 -11.96
C ASP A 29 -34.61 -3.97 -12.01
N ALA A 30 -33.77 -3.34 -12.84
CA ALA A 30 -33.89 -1.92 -13.10
C ALA A 30 -34.97 -1.70 -14.17
N GLU A 31 -36.24 -1.64 -13.75
CA GLU A 31 -37.24 -0.93 -14.54
C GLU A 31 -36.68 0.47 -14.83
N LEU A 32 -36.44 0.73 -16.12
CA LEU A 32 -36.17 2.06 -16.63
C LEU A 32 -37.38 2.94 -16.28
N GLU A 33 -37.34 3.60 -15.11
CA GLU A 33 -38.00 4.89 -15.02
C GLU A 33 -37.39 5.75 -16.11
N GLN A 34 -38.15 5.97 -17.18
CA GLN A 34 -37.78 6.89 -18.22
C GLN A 34 -37.45 8.24 -17.57
N PRO A 35 -36.36 8.89 -17.99
CA PRO A 35 -35.85 10.08 -17.32
C PRO A 35 -36.92 11.18 -17.35
N SER A 36 -37.29 11.71 -16.18
CA SER A 36 -37.81 13.08 -16.17
C SER A 36 -36.69 13.98 -16.67
N GLN A 37 -37.00 14.81 -17.66
CA GLN A 37 -36.07 15.72 -18.34
C GLN A 37 -35.51 16.84 -17.43
N ASP A 38 -35.70 16.75 -16.11
CA ASP A 38 -35.47 17.85 -15.18
C ASP A 38 -34.25 17.69 -14.26
N GLN A 39 -33.42 16.64 -14.42
CA GLN A 39 -32.23 16.48 -13.56
C GLN A 39 -30.96 17.18 -14.07
N ASP A 40 -31.03 17.86 -15.23
CA ASP A 40 -29.98 18.77 -15.69
C ASP A 40 -30.09 20.17 -15.06
N ALA A 41 -31.09 20.40 -14.19
CA ALA A 41 -31.29 21.67 -13.50
C ALA A 41 -31.17 21.50 -11.98
N ALA A 42 -30.42 22.43 -11.37
CA ALA A 42 -30.27 22.69 -9.94
C ALA A 42 -29.24 21.87 -9.15
N ILE A 43 -27.98 22.33 -9.20
CA ILE A 43 -27.21 22.56 -7.97
C ILE A 43 -26.72 24.01 -8.05
N ASP A 44 -27.66 24.92 -7.78
CA ASP A 44 -27.35 26.30 -7.43
C ASP A 44 -27.43 26.36 -5.90
N GLY A 45 -26.27 26.50 -5.28
CA GLY A 45 -26.10 26.52 -3.84
C GLY A 45 -24.82 27.28 -3.56
N ASP A 46 -25.00 28.54 -3.15
CA ASP A 46 -23.97 29.54 -2.90
C ASP A 46 -22.71 28.99 -2.18
N GLU A 47 -21.55 29.26 -2.77
CA GLU A 47 -20.25 29.21 -2.09
C GLU A 47 -20.05 30.49 -1.25
N PRO A 48 -19.46 30.42 -0.04
CA PRO A 48 -18.65 31.49 0.46
C PRO A 48 -17.22 31.31 -0.06
N ASP A 49 -16.89 32.20 -1.00
CA ASP A 49 -15.55 32.58 -1.46
C ASP A 49 -14.57 32.79 -0.29
N GLN A 50 -13.41 32.12 -0.31
CA GLN A 50 -12.14 32.64 0.24
C GLN A 50 -10.92 32.04 -0.49
N ASP A 51 -10.30 32.92 -1.28
CA ASP A 51 -8.89 33.33 -1.20
C ASP A 51 -8.05 33.17 -2.49
N HIS A 52 -8.01 34.30 -3.21
CA HIS A 52 -6.95 34.93 -3.98
C HIS A 52 -5.58 34.22 -4.11
N ASN A 53 -5.21 33.84 -5.35
CA ASN A 53 -4.06 34.43 -6.05
C ASN A 53 -4.02 33.99 -7.52
N ALA A 54 -4.09 34.93 -8.45
CA ALA A 54 -3.84 34.69 -9.87
C ALA A 54 -2.43 35.17 -10.23
N PRO A 55 -1.55 34.36 -10.86
CA PRO A 55 -0.34 34.89 -11.46
C PRO A 55 -0.59 35.32 -12.92
N ALA A 56 0.05 36.43 -13.28
CA ALA A 56 0.06 37.06 -14.59
C ALA A 56 0.75 36.19 -15.68
N PRO A 57 0.52 36.48 -16.99
CA PRO A 57 0.99 35.62 -18.08
C PRO A 57 2.47 35.87 -18.39
N GLY A 58 3.29 34.83 -18.33
CA GLY A 58 4.73 34.91 -18.62
C GLY A 58 5.30 33.62 -19.20
N LEU A 59 5.76 33.72 -20.46
CA LEU A 59 6.68 32.83 -21.19
C LEU A 59 6.31 31.34 -21.25
N HIS A 60 5.62 30.98 -22.34
CA HIS A 60 5.50 29.59 -22.82
C HIS A 60 6.89 29.00 -23.07
N ARG A 61 7.44 28.31 -22.07
CA ARG A 61 8.30 27.15 -22.32
C ARG A 61 7.36 26.03 -22.74
N GLU A 62 7.55 25.48 -23.93
CA GLU A 62 6.88 24.23 -24.31
C GLU A 62 7.19 23.18 -23.24
N LYS A 63 6.16 22.79 -22.48
CA LYS A 63 6.26 21.73 -21.49
C LYS A 63 6.42 20.39 -22.25
N PRO A 64 7.29 19.48 -21.80
CA PRO A 64 7.40 18.16 -22.40
C PRO A 64 6.04 17.44 -22.30
N ALA A 65 5.54 16.93 -23.43
CA ALA A 65 4.24 16.28 -23.55
C ALA A 65 4.28 14.81 -23.07
N VAL A 66 4.71 14.55 -21.85
CA VAL A 66 4.53 13.22 -21.25
C VAL A 66 3.15 13.28 -20.59
N ARG A 67 2.13 12.51 -21.01
CA ARG A 67 0.80 12.35 -20.34
C ARG A 67 0.66 11.02 -19.58
N ALA A 68 -0.18 11.00 -18.55
CA ALA A 68 -0.22 9.89 -17.59
C ALA A 68 -0.75 8.65 -18.27
N ARG A 69 -0.28 7.49 -17.80
CA ARG A 69 -0.77 6.18 -18.27
C ARG A 69 -1.69 5.54 -17.25
N VAL A 70 -2.73 4.87 -17.72
CA VAL A 70 -3.72 4.18 -16.85
C VAL A 70 -3.02 3.24 -15.86
N GLY A 71 -2.10 2.41 -16.37
CA GLY A 71 -1.39 1.43 -15.54
C GLY A 71 -0.58 2.07 -14.41
N GLU A 72 0.07 3.20 -14.68
CA GLU A 72 0.93 3.88 -13.70
C GLU A 72 0.12 4.42 -12.51
N VAL A 73 -1.04 5.03 -12.79
CA VAL A 73 -1.94 5.56 -11.76
C VAL A 73 -2.53 4.41 -10.93
N VAL A 74 -3.04 3.37 -11.59
CA VAL A 74 -3.65 2.23 -10.88
C VAL A 74 -2.61 1.51 -10.03
N ASP A 75 -1.40 1.29 -10.54
CA ASP A 75 -0.31 0.69 -9.78
C ASP A 75 0.14 1.56 -8.61
N LEU A 76 0.09 2.89 -8.76
CA LEU A 76 0.37 3.81 -7.67
C LEU A 76 -0.68 3.70 -6.55
N ALA A 77 -1.96 3.61 -6.91
CA ALA A 77 -3.04 3.41 -5.96
C ALA A 77 -2.91 2.06 -5.23
N ARG A 78 -2.55 0.99 -5.95
CA ARG A 78 -2.28 -0.34 -5.36
C ARG A 78 -1.20 -0.28 -4.27
N ARG A 79 -0.13 0.48 -4.50
CA ARG A 79 0.96 0.64 -3.52
C ARG A 79 0.54 1.36 -2.24
N GLN A 80 -0.60 2.04 -2.23
CA GLN A 80 -1.09 2.77 -1.05
C GLN A 80 -2.00 1.92 -0.14
N LEU A 81 -2.36 0.70 -0.54
CA LEU A 81 -3.25 -0.16 0.24
C LEU A 81 -2.76 -0.36 1.67
N GLY A 82 -3.69 -0.21 2.62
CA GLY A 82 -3.40 -0.36 4.05
C GLY A 82 -2.95 0.91 4.76
N ILE A 83 -2.55 1.97 4.04
CA ILE A 83 -2.32 3.29 4.64
C ILE A 83 -3.64 3.79 5.22
N GLY A 84 -3.61 4.27 6.45
CA GLY A 84 -4.77 4.80 7.16
C GLY A 84 -4.44 6.06 7.93
N GLU A 85 -5.42 6.51 8.71
CA GLU A 85 -5.29 7.68 9.57
C GLU A 85 -4.47 7.38 10.83
N ASP A 86 -3.73 8.40 11.29
CA ASP A 86 -3.01 8.38 12.55
C ASP A 86 -3.21 9.71 13.32
N PRO A 87 -3.97 9.72 14.43
CA PRO A 87 -4.71 8.57 14.99
C PRO A 87 -5.94 8.18 14.15
N PRO A 88 -6.54 7.00 14.33
CA PRO A 88 -7.78 6.61 13.65
C PRO A 88 -8.92 7.64 13.85
N GLY A 89 -9.69 7.93 12.80
CA GLY A 89 -10.79 8.90 12.77
C GLY A 89 -10.35 10.38 12.75
N SER A 90 -9.06 10.66 12.60
CA SER A 90 -8.51 12.03 12.63
C SER A 90 -8.45 12.73 11.28
N ASN A 91 -8.68 12.02 10.18
CA ASN A 91 -8.34 12.46 8.82
C ASN A 91 -6.86 12.86 8.62
N ARG A 92 -5.94 12.45 9.50
CA ARG A 92 -4.51 12.76 9.38
C ARG A 92 -3.76 11.57 8.78
N ASN A 93 -3.16 11.78 7.61
CA ASN A 93 -2.30 10.81 6.94
C ASN A 93 -1.44 11.56 5.90
N LYS A 94 -0.59 10.84 5.17
CA LYS A 94 0.30 11.46 4.17
C LYS A 94 -0.45 12.21 3.05
N PHE A 95 -1.66 11.78 2.68
CA PHE A 95 -2.44 12.41 1.61
C PHE A 95 -3.02 13.74 2.07
N THR A 96 -3.59 13.81 3.27
CA THR A 96 -4.10 15.06 3.84
C THR A 96 -2.99 16.02 4.26
N SER A 97 -1.83 15.49 4.68
CA SER A 97 -0.63 16.30 4.89
C SER A 97 -0.12 16.92 3.58
N TRP A 98 -0.08 16.15 2.48
CA TRP A 98 0.27 16.67 1.16
C TRP A 98 -0.73 17.72 0.67
N TYR A 99 -2.02 17.47 0.87
CA TYR A 99 -3.08 18.38 0.45
C TYR A 99 -3.16 19.65 1.32
N GLY A 100 -2.57 19.62 2.53
CA GLY A 100 -2.46 20.77 3.42
C GLY A 100 -3.61 20.92 4.43
N THR A 101 -4.60 20.02 4.45
CA THR A 101 -5.68 20.07 5.45
C THR A 101 -6.20 18.68 5.84
N PRO A 102 -6.36 18.37 7.14
CA PRO A 102 -6.98 17.13 7.61
C PRO A 102 -8.50 17.21 7.46
N THR A 103 -9.01 16.61 6.38
CA THR A 103 -10.44 16.52 6.07
C THR A 103 -10.76 15.16 5.44
N ALA A 104 -12.04 14.86 5.19
CA ALA A 104 -12.43 13.66 4.46
C ALA A 104 -11.65 13.55 3.15
N TRP A 105 -10.94 12.44 2.95
CA TRP A 105 -9.81 12.40 2.01
C TRP A 105 -9.97 11.40 0.85
N CYS A 106 -11.19 10.95 0.56
CA CYS A 106 -11.44 10.05 -0.58
C CYS A 106 -11.06 10.69 -1.93
N ALA A 107 -11.52 11.92 -2.20
CA ALA A 107 -11.13 12.67 -3.40
C ALA A 107 -9.67 13.09 -3.38
N ILE A 108 -9.14 13.47 -2.21
CA ILE A 108 -7.72 13.80 -2.02
C ILE A 108 -6.84 12.61 -2.40
N PHE A 109 -7.20 11.40 -1.99
CA PHE A 109 -6.48 10.19 -2.34
C PHE A 109 -6.46 9.95 -3.85
N VAL A 110 -7.62 10.02 -4.52
CA VAL A 110 -7.68 9.82 -5.97
C VAL A 110 -6.85 10.88 -6.69
N ARG A 111 -6.99 12.15 -6.29
CA ARG A 111 -6.17 13.27 -6.77
C ARG A 111 -4.67 12.98 -6.59
N TRP A 112 -4.25 12.58 -5.40
CA TRP A 112 -2.85 12.28 -5.11
C TRP A 112 -2.28 11.25 -6.09
N ASN A 113 -3.06 10.25 -6.51
CA ASN A 113 -2.59 9.27 -7.50
C ASN A 113 -2.47 9.85 -8.93
N PHE A 114 -3.15 10.95 -9.23
CA PHE A 114 -3.05 11.65 -10.52
C PHE A 114 -1.94 12.71 -10.57
N VAL A 115 -1.62 13.35 -9.44
CA VAL A 115 -0.71 14.51 -9.41
C VAL A 115 0.49 14.33 -8.45
N ASN A 116 0.78 13.08 -8.05
CA ASN A 116 1.74 12.75 -7.00
C ASN A 116 3.12 13.43 -7.17
N PRO A 117 3.62 14.18 -6.16
CA PRO A 117 4.98 14.73 -6.18
C PRO A 117 6.10 13.71 -5.84
N GLU A 118 5.78 12.51 -5.34
CA GLU A 118 6.76 11.53 -4.83
C GLU A 118 7.39 10.59 -5.89
N GLY A 119 7.18 10.81 -7.20
CA GLY A 119 8.10 10.27 -8.21
C GLY A 119 7.50 9.56 -9.42
N PHE A 120 6.99 10.33 -10.39
CA PHE A 120 7.25 10.02 -11.80
C PHE A 120 8.08 11.16 -12.42
N PRO A 121 9.05 10.87 -13.31
CA PRO A 121 9.87 11.89 -13.98
C PRO A 121 9.09 12.84 -14.92
N SER A 122 7.79 12.63 -15.10
CA SER A 122 6.99 13.18 -16.20
C SER A 122 6.39 14.56 -15.94
N GLY A 123 6.56 15.15 -14.75
CA GLY A 123 6.15 16.55 -14.53
C GLY A 123 4.65 16.81 -14.75
N TRP A 124 3.80 15.88 -14.29
CA TRP A 124 2.34 16.03 -14.28
C TRP A 124 1.94 17.42 -13.80
N SER A 125 1.21 18.17 -14.62
CA SER A 125 0.69 19.46 -14.17
C SER A 125 -0.56 19.25 -13.32
N ASP A 126 -0.67 20.02 -12.24
CA ASP A 126 -1.65 19.82 -11.16
C ASP A 126 -3.13 19.85 -11.59
N SER A 127 -3.46 20.26 -12.82
CA SER A 127 -4.83 20.58 -13.25
C SER A 127 -5.38 19.76 -14.43
N GLU A 128 -4.58 18.94 -15.11
CA GLU A 128 -5.02 18.32 -16.38
C GLU A 128 -5.85 17.04 -16.20
N LEU A 129 -5.65 16.31 -15.10
CA LEU A 129 -6.30 15.01 -14.88
C LEU A 129 -7.35 15.03 -13.77
N ASN A 130 -7.27 16.02 -12.87
CA ASN A 130 -8.15 16.15 -11.70
C ASN A 130 -8.09 17.58 -11.14
N PRO A 131 -9.20 18.14 -10.61
CA PRO A 131 -9.19 19.46 -9.99
C PRO A 131 -8.57 19.42 -8.60
N ASN A 132 -8.15 20.57 -8.08
CA ASN A 132 -7.70 20.71 -6.69
C ASN A 132 -8.88 20.80 -5.72
N SER A 133 -9.56 19.68 -5.48
CA SER A 133 -10.71 19.63 -4.57
C SER A 133 -10.78 18.34 -3.77
N ALA A 134 -11.15 18.47 -2.50
CA ALA A 134 -11.49 17.35 -1.61
C ALA A 134 -12.99 17.00 -1.67
N TYR A 135 -13.81 17.81 -2.36
CA TYR A 135 -15.27 17.70 -2.37
C TYR A 135 -15.76 16.93 -3.60
N CYS A 136 -16.30 15.73 -3.39
CA CYS A 136 -16.70 14.83 -4.49
C CYS A 136 -17.62 15.48 -5.55
N PRO A 137 -18.68 16.25 -5.18
CA PRO A 137 -19.52 16.95 -6.16
C PRO A 137 -18.75 17.96 -7.03
N ALA A 138 -17.79 18.69 -6.45
CA ALA A 138 -16.96 19.62 -7.23
C ALA A 138 -16.08 18.88 -8.24
N VAL A 139 -15.53 17.71 -7.86
CA VAL A 139 -14.75 16.88 -8.78
C VAL A 139 -15.63 16.31 -9.91
N ALA A 140 -16.83 15.80 -9.59
CA ALA A 140 -17.77 15.31 -10.59
C ALA A 140 -18.20 16.42 -11.57
N LYS A 141 -18.55 17.61 -11.05
CA LYS A 141 -18.87 18.81 -11.86
C LYS A 141 -17.72 19.22 -12.76
N TRP A 142 -16.48 19.13 -12.28
CA TRP A 142 -15.31 19.38 -13.09
C TRP A 142 -15.19 18.39 -14.25
N TYR A 143 -15.34 17.08 -14.03
CA TYR A 143 -15.32 16.09 -15.12
C TYR A 143 -16.44 16.31 -16.14
N GLN A 144 -17.62 16.75 -15.69
CA GLN A 144 -18.72 17.14 -16.59
C GLN A 144 -18.32 18.32 -17.48
N GLN A 145 -17.71 19.36 -16.90
CA GLN A 145 -17.19 20.52 -17.64
C GLN A 145 -16.07 20.16 -18.62
N GLN A 146 -15.21 19.20 -18.27
CA GLN A 146 -14.17 18.68 -19.16
C GLN A 146 -14.71 17.72 -20.23
N ARG A 147 -16.02 17.42 -20.25
CA ARG A 147 -16.64 16.41 -21.11
C ARG A 147 -16.02 15.00 -20.94
N GLN A 148 -15.55 14.72 -19.73
CA GLN A 148 -14.91 13.47 -19.32
C GLN A 148 -15.81 12.65 -18.37
N TRP A 149 -17.04 13.10 -18.14
CA TRP A 149 -18.01 12.41 -17.30
C TRP A 149 -18.78 11.33 -18.07
N ILE A 150 -18.94 10.17 -17.45
CA ILE A 150 -19.71 9.03 -17.96
C ILE A 150 -20.73 8.65 -16.90
N ARG A 151 -22.01 8.87 -17.18
CA ARG A 151 -23.10 8.44 -16.31
C ARG A 151 -23.20 6.92 -16.33
N ILE A 152 -23.50 6.32 -15.17
CA ILE A 152 -23.82 4.89 -15.09
C ILE A 152 -24.96 4.56 -16.08
N GLY A 153 -24.84 3.45 -16.83
CA GLY A 153 -25.80 3.09 -17.88
C GLY A 153 -25.58 3.72 -19.25
N HIS A 154 -24.72 4.74 -19.36
CA HIS A 154 -24.38 5.38 -20.64
C HIS A 154 -22.96 5.06 -21.10
N GLY A 155 -22.22 4.22 -20.37
CA GLY A 155 -20.91 3.73 -20.77
C GLY A 155 -20.31 2.77 -19.74
N ALA A 156 -19.47 1.86 -20.22
CA ALA A 156 -18.78 0.89 -19.36
C ALA A 156 -17.64 1.56 -18.55
N PRO A 157 -17.47 1.21 -17.27
CA PRO A 157 -16.30 1.60 -16.50
C PRO A 157 -15.02 1.05 -17.11
N ARG A 158 -13.88 1.66 -16.79
CA ARG A 158 -12.55 1.19 -17.16
C ARG A 158 -11.57 1.36 -16.00
N PRO A 159 -10.54 0.51 -15.90
CA PRO A 159 -9.39 0.82 -15.05
C PRO A 159 -8.88 2.24 -15.29
N GLY A 160 -8.57 2.97 -14.20
CA GLY A 160 -8.17 4.36 -14.26
C GLY A 160 -9.31 5.38 -14.23
N ASP A 161 -10.57 4.96 -14.38
CA ASP A 161 -11.68 5.88 -14.13
C ASP A 161 -11.74 6.25 -12.63
N GLN A 162 -12.05 7.51 -12.33
CA GLN A 162 -12.49 7.91 -10.99
C GLN A 162 -13.98 7.57 -10.87
N VAL A 163 -14.34 6.63 -10.01
CA VAL A 163 -15.74 6.26 -9.74
C VAL A 163 -16.34 7.16 -8.67
N PHE A 164 -17.61 7.51 -8.80
CA PHE A 164 -18.34 8.34 -7.85
C PHE A 164 -19.56 7.60 -7.31
N PHE A 165 -19.76 7.69 -6.00
CA PHE A 165 -20.83 7.02 -5.29
C PHE A 165 -21.78 7.99 -4.61
N ASP A 166 -23.04 7.57 -4.52
CA ASP A 166 -24.04 8.14 -3.64
C ASP A 166 -24.63 7.08 -2.72
N TRP A 167 -24.05 6.96 -1.53
CA TRP A 167 -24.56 6.06 -0.50
C TRP A 167 -25.93 6.47 0.04
N THR A 168 -26.29 7.74 -0.07
CA THR A 168 -27.54 8.29 0.48
C THR A 168 -28.72 8.16 -0.47
N ARG A 169 -28.46 7.92 -1.76
CA ARG A 169 -29.44 7.82 -2.85
C ARG A 169 -30.30 9.08 -2.94
N GLY A 170 -29.66 10.23 -3.12
CA GLY A 170 -30.29 11.54 -3.30
C GLY A 170 -30.69 12.25 -2.00
N ARG A 171 -30.61 11.57 -0.86
CA ARG A 171 -31.08 12.13 0.44
C ARG A 171 -30.13 13.16 1.05
N SER A 172 -28.87 13.26 0.60
CA SER A 172 -27.92 14.28 1.05
C SER A 172 -27.94 15.57 0.23
N GLY A 173 -28.79 15.68 -0.81
CA GLY A 173 -28.87 16.84 -1.71
C GLY A 173 -27.68 17.03 -2.65
N SER A 174 -26.49 16.49 -2.32
CA SER A 174 -25.26 16.64 -3.11
C SER A 174 -25.07 15.59 -4.22
N GLY A 175 -25.77 14.44 -4.14
CA GLY A 175 -25.71 13.36 -5.13
C GLY A 175 -24.36 12.62 -5.26
N TYR A 176 -23.31 13.05 -4.54
CA TYR A 176 -21.99 12.41 -4.52
C TYR A 176 -21.36 12.57 -3.13
N ASN A 177 -21.04 11.47 -2.47
CA ASN A 177 -20.49 11.49 -1.10
C ASN A 177 -19.23 10.64 -0.94
N HIS A 178 -18.85 9.86 -1.96
CA HIS A 178 -17.59 9.13 -1.95
C HIS A 178 -17.05 8.90 -3.37
N THR A 179 -15.76 8.63 -3.46
CA THR A 179 -15.09 8.37 -4.74
C THR A 179 -13.91 7.44 -4.56
N GLY A 180 -13.54 6.75 -5.64
CA GLY A 180 -12.40 5.85 -5.71
C GLY A 180 -11.80 5.79 -7.09
N LEU A 181 -10.72 5.02 -7.23
CA LEU A 181 -10.13 4.69 -8.53
C LEU A 181 -10.57 3.29 -8.95
N VAL A 182 -11.09 3.13 -10.16
CA VAL A 182 -11.40 1.81 -10.73
C VAL A 182 -10.09 1.09 -11.03
N GLU A 183 -9.92 -0.09 -10.44
CA GLU A 183 -8.77 -0.96 -10.66
C GLU A 183 -9.08 -2.03 -11.73
N ALA A 184 -10.28 -2.61 -11.68
CA ALA A 184 -10.69 -3.68 -12.58
C ALA A 184 -12.21 -3.70 -12.80
N VAL A 185 -12.63 -4.20 -13.95
CA VAL A 185 -14.02 -4.44 -14.32
C VAL A 185 -14.19 -5.94 -14.55
N HIS A 186 -15.22 -6.53 -13.97
CA HIS A 186 -15.39 -7.98 -13.93
C HIS A 186 -16.54 -8.44 -14.83
N ALA A 187 -16.45 -9.68 -15.31
CA ALA A 187 -17.45 -10.27 -16.20
C ALA A 187 -18.84 -10.45 -15.55
N ASP A 188 -18.90 -10.46 -14.22
CA ASP A 188 -20.13 -10.50 -13.42
C ASP A 188 -20.79 -9.11 -13.25
N GLY A 189 -20.27 -8.09 -13.94
CA GLY A 189 -20.79 -6.73 -13.86
C GLY A 189 -20.33 -5.96 -12.63
N THR A 190 -19.50 -6.50 -11.75
CA THR A 190 -18.94 -5.71 -10.64
C THR A 190 -17.66 -4.98 -11.04
N VAL A 191 -17.27 -3.97 -10.24
CA VAL A 191 -15.98 -3.28 -10.37
C VAL A 191 -15.17 -3.44 -9.09
N THR A 192 -13.86 -3.63 -9.23
CA THR A 192 -12.93 -3.49 -8.10
C THR A 192 -12.39 -2.06 -8.11
N THR A 193 -12.40 -1.44 -6.94
CA THR A 193 -11.96 -0.06 -6.72
C THR A 193 -10.88 -0.02 -5.65
N ILE A 194 -10.02 1.00 -5.73
CA ILE A 194 -9.11 1.39 -4.66
C ILE A 194 -9.58 2.74 -4.14
N GLU A 195 -9.97 2.77 -2.88
CA GLU A 195 -10.67 3.89 -2.26
C GLU A 195 -9.89 4.37 -1.04
N GLY A 196 -9.69 5.69 -0.94
CA GLY A 196 -9.18 6.35 0.24
C GLY A 196 -10.32 6.74 1.18
N ASN A 197 -10.02 6.92 2.46
CA ASN A 197 -11.01 7.21 3.49
C ASN A 197 -12.16 6.19 3.56
N TRP A 198 -11.90 4.94 3.19
CA TRP A 198 -12.83 3.83 3.38
C TRP A 198 -12.48 3.11 4.68
N SER A 199 -13.32 3.28 5.70
CA SER A 199 -13.01 2.88 7.09
C SER A 199 -11.64 3.44 7.54
N ASP A 200 -11.47 4.75 7.38
CA ASP A 200 -10.28 5.53 7.75
C ASP A 200 -8.98 5.05 7.09
N GLY A 201 -9.07 4.40 5.92
CA GLY A 201 -7.89 3.93 5.20
C GLY A 201 -8.08 3.69 3.71
N VAL A 202 -6.96 3.33 3.06
CA VAL A 202 -6.92 2.91 1.67
C VAL A 202 -7.28 1.43 1.61
N ARG A 203 -8.33 1.10 0.87
CA ARG A 203 -8.85 -0.26 0.77
C ARG A 203 -9.20 -0.61 -0.67
N ARG A 204 -9.04 -1.89 -0.99
CA ARG A 204 -9.57 -2.50 -2.20
C ARG A 204 -10.98 -2.98 -1.90
N VAL A 205 -11.96 -2.56 -2.69
CA VAL A 205 -13.37 -2.91 -2.48
C VAL A 205 -13.98 -3.40 -3.80
N ARG A 206 -14.79 -4.46 -3.73
CA ARG A 206 -15.60 -4.92 -4.87
C ARG A 206 -16.97 -4.26 -4.76
N ARG A 207 -17.41 -3.58 -5.80
CA ARG A 207 -18.64 -2.77 -5.84
C ARG A 207 -19.58 -3.30 -6.92
N THR A 208 -20.86 -3.38 -6.57
CA THR A 208 -21.94 -3.44 -7.56
C THR A 208 -22.28 -2.03 -8.01
N SER A 209 -23.06 -1.89 -9.08
CA SER A 209 -23.53 -0.59 -9.59
C SER A 209 -24.44 0.17 -8.65
N TYR A 210 -25.02 -0.50 -7.65
CA TYR A 210 -26.20 -0.04 -6.92
C TYR A 210 -26.06 1.37 -6.31
N TYR A 211 -24.84 1.79 -5.99
CA TYR A 211 -24.54 3.12 -5.46
C TYR A 211 -23.64 3.96 -6.38
N ILE A 212 -23.25 3.44 -7.53
CA ILE A 212 -22.40 4.14 -8.48
C ILE A 212 -23.28 5.11 -9.28
N VAL A 213 -22.90 6.38 -9.29
CA VAL A 213 -23.59 7.42 -10.06
C VAL A 213 -22.95 7.59 -11.44
N GLY A 214 -21.62 7.48 -11.50
CA GLY A 214 -20.87 7.62 -12.74
C GLY A 214 -19.38 7.64 -12.52
N PHE A 215 -18.67 7.97 -13.61
CA PHE A 215 -17.23 7.87 -13.73
C PHE A 215 -16.66 9.15 -14.34
N GLY A 216 -15.61 9.68 -13.76
CA GLY A 216 -14.72 10.64 -14.41
C GLY A 216 -13.61 9.89 -15.13
N ARG A 217 -13.43 10.12 -16.43
CA ARG A 217 -12.40 9.48 -17.25
C ARG A 217 -11.35 10.50 -17.69
N PRO A 218 -10.21 10.58 -16.97
CA PRO A 218 -9.09 11.43 -17.40
C PRO A 218 -8.59 11.06 -18.80
N THR A 219 -8.04 12.05 -19.50
CA THR A 219 -7.36 11.85 -20.79
C THR A 219 -5.93 11.34 -20.58
N TYR A 220 -5.79 10.01 -20.52
CA TYR A 220 -4.50 9.32 -20.50
C TYR A 220 -3.83 9.30 -21.88
N ASP A 221 -2.50 9.19 -21.92
CA ASP A 221 -1.72 9.05 -23.17
C ASP A 221 -1.91 7.69 -23.85
N ASP A 222 -2.30 6.67 -23.09
CA ASP A 222 -2.56 5.32 -23.56
C ASP A 222 -4.06 5.01 -23.53
N SER A 223 -4.91 5.86 -24.12
CA SER A 223 -6.39 5.71 -24.13
C SER A 223 -6.93 4.39 -24.74
N THR A 224 -6.04 3.50 -25.18
CA THR A 224 -6.31 2.08 -25.49
C THR A 224 -6.36 1.21 -24.23
N PRO A 225 -7.08 0.07 -24.21
CA PRO A 225 -7.02 -0.88 -23.11
C PRO A 225 -5.57 -1.27 -22.80
N VAL A 226 -5.26 -1.39 -21.51
CA VAL A 226 -3.98 -1.79 -20.94
C VAL A 226 -3.22 -2.80 -21.84
N PRO A 227 -1.93 -2.57 -22.20
CA PRO A 227 -1.10 -3.50 -22.97
C PRO A 227 -1.02 -4.90 -22.32
N PRO A 228 -0.69 -5.95 -23.10
CA PRO A 228 -0.97 -7.35 -22.76
C PRO A 228 -0.35 -7.78 -21.43
N GLU A 229 -0.88 -8.88 -20.87
CA GLU A 229 -0.43 -9.49 -19.62
C GLU A 229 1.08 -9.38 -19.43
N PRO A 230 1.56 -9.06 -18.22
CA PRO A 230 2.99 -8.99 -17.94
C PRO A 230 3.65 -10.30 -18.39
N THR A 231 4.77 -10.18 -19.10
CA THR A 231 5.56 -11.33 -19.51
C THR A 231 5.88 -12.15 -18.26
N HIS A 232 5.37 -13.38 -18.19
CA HIS A 232 5.72 -14.30 -17.12
C HIS A 232 7.09 -14.94 -17.41
N PRO A 233 8.00 -14.98 -16.43
CA PRO A 233 7.90 -14.38 -15.09
C PRO A 233 8.13 -12.86 -15.08
N ALA A 234 7.38 -12.13 -14.24
CA ALA A 234 7.57 -10.72 -14.01
C ALA A 234 8.98 -10.41 -13.44
N ARG A 235 9.64 -9.39 -14.00
CA ARG A 235 11.01 -9.00 -13.64
C ARG A 235 11.13 -7.56 -13.17
N TYR A 236 10.39 -7.21 -12.13
CA TYR A 236 10.48 -5.90 -11.48
C TYR A 236 10.48 -6.05 -9.96
N LYS A 237 10.85 -4.97 -9.25
CA LYS A 237 10.88 -4.92 -7.78
C LYS A 237 9.80 -4.01 -7.23
N VAL A 238 9.40 -4.30 -5.99
CA VAL A 238 8.53 -3.45 -5.17
C VAL A 238 9.13 -3.25 -3.79
N LYS A 239 8.76 -2.15 -3.13
CA LYS A 239 9.00 -1.96 -1.70
C LYS A 239 7.69 -2.14 -0.93
N ILE A 240 7.64 -3.15 -0.06
CA ILE A 240 6.51 -3.38 0.83
C ILE A 240 6.98 -3.15 2.24
N ALA A 241 6.34 -2.17 2.89
CA ALA A 241 6.78 -1.64 4.16
C ALA A 241 8.30 -1.46 4.23
N GLY A 242 8.82 -0.93 3.11
CA GLY A 242 10.20 -0.54 2.88
C GLY A 242 11.23 -1.68 2.69
N LEU A 243 10.81 -2.94 2.70
CA LEU A 243 11.63 -4.07 2.28
C LEU A 243 11.42 -4.35 0.78
N GLU A 244 12.50 -4.68 0.07
CA GLU A 244 12.44 -4.99 -1.35
C GLU A 244 12.05 -6.45 -1.60
N TYR A 245 11.13 -6.63 -2.55
CA TYR A 245 10.68 -7.92 -3.10
C TYR A 245 10.61 -7.86 -4.63
N GLY A 246 10.52 -9.02 -5.29
CA GLY A 246 10.55 -9.12 -6.75
C GLY A 246 11.96 -9.34 -7.31
N TYR A 247 12.06 -9.54 -8.62
CA TYR A 247 13.27 -10.04 -9.28
C TYR A 247 14.53 -9.23 -8.95
N GLY A 248 15.56 -9.93 -8.47
CA GLY A 248 16.83 -9.31 -8.05
C GLY A 248 16.79 -8.61 -6.69
N ALA A 249 15.69 -8.66 -5.94
CA ALA A 249 15.71 -8.33 -4.51
C ALA A 249 16.58 -9.33 -3.75
N ALA A 250 17.20 -8.89 -2.65
CA ALA A 250 18.04 -9.76 -1.83
C ALA A 250 17.90 -9.43 -0.34
N GLY A 251 18.06 -10.43 0.51
CA GLY A 251 18.05 -10.31 1.97
C GLY A 251 17.31 -11.44 2.68
N SER A 252 17.27 -11.37 4.00
CA SER A 252 16.61 -12.36 4.86
C SER A 252 15.11 -12.45 4.59
N GLN A 253 14.46 -11.35 4.24
CA GLN A 253 13.04 -11.28 3.90
C GLN A 253 12.70 -12.13 2.66
N VAL A 254 13.62 -12.22 1.70
CA VAL A 254 13.45 -13.04 0.49
C VAL A 254 13.55 -14.52 0.86
N ALA A 255 14.53 -14.88 1.69
CA ALA A 255 14.69 -16.26 2.16
C ALA A 255 13.50 -16.72 3.01
N GLU A 256 12.97 -15.85 3.87
CA GLU A 256 11.77 -16.12 4.68
C GLU A 256 10.53 -16.35 3.81
N LEU A 257 10.31 -15.47 2.82
CA LEU A 257 9.24 -15.62 1.85
C LEU A 257 9.32 -16.93 1.08
N GLY A 258 10.50 -17.27 0.57
CA GLY A 258 10.69 -18.53 -0.16
C GLY A 258 10.44 -19.76 0.71
N LYS A 259 10.87 -19.74 1.98
CA LYS A 259 10.54 -20.81 2.94
C LYS A 259 9.03 -20.90 3.19
N ALA A 260 8.34 -19.76 3.31
CA ALA A 260 6.89 -19.73 3.49
C ALA A 260 6.14 -20.27 2.26
N LEU A 261 6.59 -19.97 1.05
CA LEU A 261 6.05 -20.56 -0.18
C LEU A 261 6.16 -22.08 -0.16
N VAL A 262 7.34 -22.63 0.13
CA VAL A 262 7.54 -24.08 0.26
C VAL A 262 6.64 -24.67 1.35
N ALA A 263 6.56 -24.04 2.52
CA ALA A 263 5.73 -24.50 3.63
C ALA A 263 4.22 -24.54 3.28
N LYS A 264 3.76 -23.66 2.39
CA LYS A 264 2.38 -23.66 1.87
C LYS A 264 2.18 -24.52 0.61
N GLY A 265 3.20 -25.25 0.16
CA GLY A 265 3.12 -26.14 -1.00
C GLY A 265 3.43 -25.47 -2.36
N PHE A 266 3.89 -24.22 -2.37
CA PHE A 266 4.21 -23.45 -3.58
C PHE A 266 5.72 -23.44 -3.86
N GLY A 267 6.38 -24.59 -3.81
CA GLY A 267 7.84 -24.70 -3.99
C GLY A 267 8.30 -25.30 -5.30
N LYS A 268 7.38 -25.65 -6.21
CA LYS A 268 7.64 -26.56 -7.35
C LYS A 268 8.70 -26.05 -8.34
N HIS A 269 8.91 -24.73 -8.43
CA HIS A 269 9.88 -24.14 -9.35
C HIS A 269 11.29 -24.01 -8.74
N TYR A 270 11.47 -24.33 -7.46
CA TYR A 270 12.80 -24.36 -6.85
C TYR A 270 13.53 -25.66 -7.16
N THR A 271 14.69 -25.57 -7.82
CA THR A 271 15.57 -26.74 -8.03
C THR A 271 16.44 -27.05 -6.81
N ASN A 272 16.95 -26.02 -6.12
CA ASN A 272 17.87 -26.15 -4.99
C ASN A 272 17.27 -25.63 -3.66
N GLY A 273 15.96 -25.38 -3.64
CA GLY A 273 15.27 -24.68 -2.56
C GLY A 273 15.40 -23.15 -2.62
N PRO A 274 14.65 -22.42 -1.77
CA PRO A 274 14.65 -20.96 -1.73
C PRO A 274 15.95 -20.40 -1.14
N GLY A 275 16.39 -19.25 -1.67
CA GLY A 275 17.60 -18.55 -1.23
C GLY A 275 17.36 -17.08 -0.87
N PRO A 276 18.38 -16.36 -0.39
CA PRO A 276 18.27 -14.95 -0.02
C PRO A 276 18.28 -13.99 -1.22
N ARG A 277 18.20 -14.49 -2.45
CA ARG A 277 18.16 -13.70 -3.68
C ARG A 277 16.95 -14.13 -4.48
N TRP A 278 16.14 -13.16 -4.89
CA TRP A 278 14.93 -13.39 -5.65
C TRP A 278 15.28 -13.69 -7.10
N THR A 279 14.78 -14.81 -7.61
CA THR A 279 14.99 -15.34 -8.95
C THR A 279 13.65 -15.51 -9.68
N ASP A 280 13.71 -15.96 -10.94
CA ASP A 280 12.49 -16.33 -11.68
C ASP A 280 11.68 -17.42 -10.96
N ALA A 281 12.35 -18.37 -10.28
CA ALA A 281 11.67 -19.41 -9.51
C ALA A 281 10.82 -18.84 -8.36
N ASP A 282 11.29 -17.78 -7.69
CA ASP A 282 10.50 -17.09 -6.67
C ASP A 282 9.28 -16.41 -7.30
N THR A 283 9.44 -15.74 -8.43
CA THR A 283 8.34 -15.10 -9.17
C THR A 283 7.29 -16.12 -9.60
N GLU A 284 7.69 -17.26 -10.16
CA GLU A 284 6.76 -18.29 -10.63
C GLU A 284 6.02 -18.96 -9.47
N ASN A 285 6.74 -19.30 -8.39
CA ASN A 285 6.13 -19.89 -7.19
C ASN A 285 5.15 -18.91 -6.52
N TYR A 286 5.50 -17.62 -6.48
CA TYR A 286 4.64 -16.59 -5.92
C TYR A 286 3.41 -16.33 -6.81
N SER A 287 3.54 -16.39 -8.13
CA SER A 287 2.42 -16.31 -9.08
C SER A 287 1.43 -17.44 -8.85
N ASP A 288 1.91 -18.67 -8.67
CA ASP A 288 1.06 -19.82 -8.35
C ASP A 288 0.33 -19.65 -7.00
N PHE A 289 1.02 -19.10 -6.01
CA PHE A 289 0.39 -18.75 -4.73
C PHE A 289 -0.70 -17.69 -4.91
N GLN A 290 -0.44 -16.61 -5.66
CA GLN A 290 -1.45 -15.59 -5.96
C GLN A 290 -2.66 -16.18 -6.69
N LYS A 291 -2.46 -17.07 -7.67
CA LYS A 291 -3.54 -17.80 -8.35
C LYS A 291 -4.37 -18.64 -7.39
N SER A 292 -3.76 -19.28 -6.40
CA SER A 292 -4.48 -20.03 -5.35
C SER A 292 -5.37 -19.15 -4.47
N LEU A 293 -5.09 -17.85 -4.40
CA LEU A 293 -5.93 -16.86 -3.71
C LEU A 293 -7.10 -16.36 -4.57
N GLY A 294 -7.27 -16.90 -5.79
CA GLY A 294 -8.25 -16.45 -6.77
C GLY A 294 -7.83 -15.21 -7.55
N LEU A 295 -6.56 -14.81 -7.48
CA LEU A 295 -6.02 -13.68 -8.26
C LEU A 295 -5.69 -14.13 -9.69
N SER A 296 -5.76 -13.21 -10.65
CA SER A 296 -5.49 -13.48 -12.08
C SER A 296 -4.87 -12.27 -12.77
N GLY A 297 -4.33 -12.47 -13.97
CA GLY A 297 -3.66 -11.43 -14.74
C GLY A 297 -2.55 -10.75 -13.93
N ARG A 298 -2.55 -9.40 -13.92
CA ARG A 298 -1.56 -8.60 -13.18
C ARG A 298 -1.59 -8.82 -11.66
N ASP A 299 -2.70 -9.22 -11.08
CA ASP A 299 -2.78 -9.48 -9.63
C ASP A 299 -2.11 -10.81 -9.23
N ALA A 300 -1.76 -11.65 -10.21
CA ALA A 300 -1.05 -12.91 -10.05
C ALA A 300 0.25 -12.97 -10.86
N ASP A 301 0.91 -11.83 -11.05
CA ASP A 301 2.10 -11.68 -11.89
C ASP A 301 3.39 -12.26 -11.29
N GLY A 302 3.36 -12.66 -10.02
CA GLY A 302 4.49 -13.22 -9.29
C GLY A 302 5.29 -12.20 -8.47
N VAL A 303 4.90 -10.93 -8.46
CA VAL A 303 5.51 -9.93 -7.57
C VAL A 303 4.59 -9.70 -6.36
N PRO A 304 5.12 -9.71 -5.12
CA PRO A 304 4.29 -9.50 -3.95
C PRO A 304 3.55 -8.16 -3.96
N GLY A 305 2.28 -8.18 -3.57
CA GLY A 305 1.56 -7.02 -3.04
C GLY A 305 1.31 -7.19 -1.54
N PRO A 306 1.06 -6.11 -0.77
CA PRO A 306 0.92 -6.18 0.69
C PRO A 306 -0.09 -7.25 1.17
N ASP A 307 -1.28 -7.30 0.58
CA ASP A 307 -2.31 -8.26 1.00
C ASP A 307 -1.92 -9.71 0.72
N SER A 308 -1.38 -9.99 -0.46
CA SER A 308 -0.89 -11.32 -0.83
C SER A 308 0.28 -11.74 0.07
N LEU A 309 1.19 -10.81 0.38
CA LEU A 309 2.33 -11.07 1.24
C LEU A 309 1.89 -11.36 2.67
N LYS A 310 0.92 -10.61 3.18
CA LYS A 310 0.29 -10.86 4.48
C LYS A 310 -0.41 -12.21 4.54
N LYS A 311 -1.08 -12.62 3.46
CA LYS A 311 -1.73 -13.95 3.38
C LYS A 311 -0.71 -15.09 3.35
N LEU A 312 0.47 -14.85 2.76
CA LEU A 312 1.57 -15.82 2.77
C LEU A 312 2.22 -15.92 4.15
N LEU A 313 2.63 -14.80 4.74
CA LEU A 313 3.44 -14.76 5.96
C LEU A 313 2.62 -14.69 7.25
N GLY A 314 1.32 -14.41 7.17
CA GLY A 314 0.46 -14.12 8.32
C GLY A 314 0.58 -12.68 8.84
N HIS A 315 1.63 -11.94 8.44
CA HIS A 315 1.85 -10.53 8.75
C HIS A 315 2.55 -9.80 7.59
N LEU A 316 2.60 -8.47 7.64
CA LEU A 316 3.44 -7.68 6.73
C LEU A 316 4.82 -7.48 7.35
N PRO A 317 5.91 -7.87 6.69
CA PRO A 317 7.26 -7.57 7.14
C PRO A 317 7.54 -6.07 6.91
N THR A 318 7.95 -5.33 7.93
CA THR A 318 8.16 -3.88 7.91
C THR A 318 9.62 -3.53 8.23
N ILE A 319 10.20 -2.47 7.62
CA ILE A 319 11.51 -1.93 8.09
C ILE A 319 11.37 -1.34 9.49
N THR A 320 10.17 -0.88 9.85
CA THR A 320 9.85 -0.54 11.22
C THR A 320 9.77 -1.85 12.00
N PRO A 321 10.59 -2.07 13.03
CA PRO A 321 10.45 -3.26 13.85
C PRO A 321 9.01 -3.31 14.35
N LYS A 322 8.38 -4.49 14.23
CA LYS A 322 7.18 -4.87 14.98
C LYS A 322 7.31 -4.25 16.38
N ARG A 323 6.25 -3.63 16.94
CA ARG A 323 6.22 -3.34 18.39
C ARG A 323 6.79 -4.59 19.06
N PRO A 324 7.89 -4.49 19.82
CA PRO A 324 8.62 -5.69 20.17
C PRO A 324 7.71 -6.66 20.92
N ASP A 325 7.41 -7.80 20.30
CA ASP A 325 6.78 -8.94 21.00
C ASP A 325 7.69 -9.45 22.13
N HIS A 326 8.96 -9.05 22.09
CA HIS A 326 10.03 -9.45 22.95
C HIS A 326 10.17 -8.40 24.07
N ILE A 327 9.50 -8.66 25.18
CA ILE A 327 9.66 -7.91 26.43
C ILE A 327 10.75 -8.61 27.25
N VAL A 328 11.92 -7.98 27.36
CA VAL A 328 13.03 -8.43 28.20
C VAL A 328 12.79 -7.97 29.63
N ASP A 329 12.83 -8.92 30.57
CA ASP A 329 12.73 -8.65 31.99
C ASP A 329 14.09 -8.22 32.54
N LEU A 330 14.22 -6.95 32.95
CA LEU A 330 15.49 -6.43 33.46
C LEU A 330 15.99 -7.22 34.68
N ALA A 331 15.08 -7.64 35.56
CA ALA A 331 15.46 -8.35 36.79
C ALA A 331 16.01 -9.75 36.47
N GLN A 332 15.43 -10.45 35.49
CA GLN A 332 15.95 -11.74 35.03
C GLN A 332 17.32 -11.62 34.39
N LEU A 333 17.56 -10.54 33.64
CA LEU A 333 18.85 -10.26 32.99
C LEU A 333 19.95 -9.90 33.98
N VAL A 334 19.63 -9.11 35.00
CA VAL A 334 20.57 -8.83 36.11
C VAL A 334 20.91 -10.13 36.84
N SER A 335 19.91 -10.92 37.18
CA SER A 335 20.08 -12.24 37.84
C SER A 335 20.94 -13.20 37.00
N ALA A 336 20.73 -13.23 35.68
CA ALA A 336 21.56 -14.01 34.76
C ALA A 336 23.01 -13.51 34.73
N ALA A 337 23.22 -12.21 34.55
CA ALA A 337 24.55 -11.60 34.47
C ALA A 337 25.39 -11.79 35.73
N GLU A 338 24.74 -11.88 36.90
CA GLU A 338 25.41 -12.13 38.18
C GLU A 338 25.75 -13.62 38.41
N GLN A 339 24.91 -14.54 37.90
CA GLN A 339 24.99 -15.96 38.27
C GLN A 339 25.58 -16.87 37.17
N ASP A 340 25.28 -16.61 35.90
CA ASP A 340 25.72 -17.44 34.77
C ASP A 340 27.24 -17.52 34.60
N PRO A 341 28.04 -16.45 34.85
CA PRO A 341 29.49 -16.52 34.72
C PRO A 341 30.17 -17.57 35.62
N ALA A 342 29.52 -17.97 36.72
CA ALA A 342 30.02 -18.99 37.64
C ALA A 342 29.54 -20.41 37.30
N ARG A 343 28.63 -20.56 36.33
CA ARG A 343 28.10 -21.86 35.90
C ARG A 343 29.05 -22.52 34.90
N LYS A 344 28.79 -23.80 34.61
CA LYS A 344 29.45 -24.49 33.48
C LYS A 344 29.09 -23.76 32.17
N GLN A 345 29.96 -23.85 31.16
CA GLN A 345 29.74 -23.22 29.85
C GLN A 345 28.32 -23.51 29.32
N GLY A 346 27.59 -22.46 28.94
CA GLY A 346 26.20 -22.54 28.47
C GLY A 346 25.15 -22.73 29.57
N GLY A 347 25.53 -22.69 30.84
CA GLY A 347 24.61 -22.77 31.97
C GLY A 347 23.82 -21.46 32.13
N THR A 348 22.50 -21.57 32.31
CA THR A 348 21.57 -20.43 32.34
C THR A 348 20.87 -20.29 33.69
N THR A 349 20.53 -19.07 34.09
CA THR A 349 19.57 -18.82 35.18
C THR A 349 18.17 -19.30 34.73
N PRO A 350 17.42 -20.05 35.58
CA PRO A 350 16.09 -20.51 35.22
C PRO A 350 15.15 -19.35 34.88
N GLY A 351 14.50 -19.43 33.71
CA GLY A 351 13.55 -18.41 33.25
C GLY A 351 14.16 -17.18 32.56
N SER A 352 15.49 -17.06 32.48
CA SER A 352 16.15 -15.92 31.82
C SER A 352 16.60 -16.20 30.38
N ALA A 353 16.68 -17.47 29.97
CA ALA A 353 17.40 -17.87 28.75
C ALA A 353 16.87 -17.19 27.47
N ASP A 354 15.55 -17.05 27.31
CA ASP A 354 14.97 -16.41 26.13
C ASP A 354 15.27 -14.90 26.08
N ASP A 355 15.23 -14.23 27.24
CA ASP A 355 15.59 -12.83 27.37
C ASP A 355 17.09 -12.61 27.10
N VAL A 356 17.94 -13.53 27.58
CA VAL A 356 19.38 -13.48 27.35
C VAL A 356 19.71 -13.66 25.87
N ARG A 357 19.05 -14.60 25.16
CA ARG A 357 19.26 -14.81 23.71
C ARG A 357 19.00 -13.56 22.89
N LEU A 358 18.01 -12.75 23.29
CA LEU A 358 17.69 -11.49 22.62
C LEU A 358 18.79 -10.46 22.81
N VAL A 359 19.36 -10.38 24.01
CA VAL A 359 20.48 -9.48 24.29
C VAL A 359 21.76 -9.96 23.62
N GLU A 360 22.01 -11.27 23.58
CA GLU A 360 23.13 -11.89 22.87
C GLU A 360 23.09 -11.62 21.36
N ASP A 361 21.93 -11.79 20.71
CA ASP A 361 21.74 -11.44 19.30
C ASP A 361 22.03 -9.94 19.06
N ALA A 362 21.52 -9.07 19.93
CA ALA A 362 21.76 -7.64 19.83
C ALA A 362 23.25 -7.28 19.99
N LEU A 363 23.94 -7.88 20.96
CA LEU A 363 25.38 -7.69 21.17
C LEU A 363 26.20 -8.27 20.01
N HIS A 364 25.77 -9.38 19.42
CA HIS A 364 26.39 -9.93 18.23
C HIS A 364 26.25 -8.98 17.03
N ARG A 365 25.06 -8.43 16.82
CA ARG A 365 24.78 -7.45 15.76
C ARG A 365 25.42 -6.08 15.98
N GLU A 366 25.83 -5.75 17.21
CA GLU A 366 26.73 -4.63 17.53
C GLU A 366 28.20 -4.93 17.20
N GLY A 367 28.53 -6.19 16.87
CA GLY A 367 29.90 -6.67 16.70
C GLY A 367 30.66 -6.79 18.02
N LEU A 368 29.95 -6.91 19.16
CA LEU A 368 30.53 -6.97 20.50
C LEU A 368 30.64 -8.40 21.03
N LEU A 369 29.84 -9.32 20.50
CA LEU A 369 29.80 -10.74 20.86
C LEU A 369 30.03 -11.61 19.62
N ALA A 370 30.85 -12.65 19.73
CA ALA A 370 31.05 -13.60 18.63
C ALA A 370 29.88 -14.57 18.52
N GLN A 371 29.54 -15.01 17.29
CA GLN A 371 28.39 -15.88 17.02
C GLN A 371 28.42 -17.20 17.83
N THR A 372 29.61 -17.73 18.16
CA THR A 372 29.78 -18.92 19.01
C THR A 372 29.17 -18.78 20.41
N TYR A 373 29.04 -17.55 20.92
CA TYR A 373 28.46 -17.24 22.22
C TYR A 373 27.10 -16.55 22.09
N ALA A 374 26.62 -16.31 20.87
CA ALA A 374 25.35 -15.64 20.66
C ALA A 374 24.25 -16.68 20.41
N GLY A 375 23.31 -16.79 21.36
CA GLY A 375 22.12 -17.65 21.23
C GLY A 375 22.08 -18.86 22.16
N ASP A 376 23.07 -19.06 23.04
CA ASP A 376 23.01 -20.14 24.04
C ASP A 376 22.05 -19.79 25.20
N GLY A 377 21.79 -18.49 25.41
CA GLY A 377 20.90 -18.00 26.47
C GLY A 377 21.59 -17.91 27.83
N SER A 378 22.92 -17.98 27.86
CA SER A 378 23.75 -17.86 29.06
C SER A 378 24.40 -16.49 29.11
N PHE A 379 24.09 -15.70 30.13
CA PHE A 379 24.77 -14.42 30.35
C PHE A 379 26.16 -14.65 30.98
N GLY A 380 26.95 -15.52 30.37
CA GLY A 380 28.26 -15.92 30.83
C GLY A 380 29.30 -14.80 30.74
N SER A 381 30.54 -15.12 31.14
CA SER A 381 31.62 -14.13 31.24
C SER A 381 31.91 -13.39 29.92
N THR A 382 31.78 -14.05 28.77
CA THR A 382 31.92 -13.41 27.45
C THR A 382 30.79 -12.42 27.16
N THR A 383 29.55 -12.76 27.52
CA THR A 383 28.37 -11.90 27.36
C THR A 383 28.45 -10.68 28.30
N VAL A 384 28.93 -10.85 29.53
CA VAL A 384 29.24 -9.75 30.47
C VAL A 384 30.27 -8.79 29.88
N GLN A 385 31.37 -9.30 29.31
CA GLN A 385 32.38 -8.45 28.67
C GLN A 385 31.85 -7.73 27.43
N ALA A 386 31.00 -8.38 26.64
CA ALA A 386 30.35 -7.76 25.49
C ALA A 386 29.39 -6.65 25.93
N TYR A 387 28.61 -6.88 26.99
CA TYR A 387 27.70 -5.89 27.55
C TYR A 387 28.44 -4.70 28.18
N ARG A 388 29.59 -4.94 28.83
CA ARG A 388 30.49 -3.86 29.29
C ARG A 388 30.93 -2.98 28.12
N LYS A 389 31.32 -3.56 26.99
CA LYS A 389 31.68 -2.78 25.78
C LYS A 389 30.48 -1.98 25.25
N TRP A 390 29.27 -2.52 25.36
CA TRP A 390 28.04 -1.80 25.03
C TRP A 390 27.80 -0.59 25.94
N GLN A 391 27.94 -0.75 27.26
CA GLN A 391 27.86 0.36 28.20
C GLN A 391 28.92 1.44 27.90
N LEU A 392 30.16 1.05 27.59
CA LEU A 392 31.19 2.00 27.16
C LEU A 392 30.76 2.79 25.89
N ARG A 393 30.14 2.12 24.90
CA ARG A 393 29.57 2.80 23.72
C ARG A 393 28.41 3.74 24.06
N CYS A 394 27.66 3.45 25.12
CA CYS A 394 26.60 4.32 25.62
C CYS A 394 27.11 5.51 26.44
N GLY A 395 28.43 5.63 26.65
CA GLY A 395 29.06 6.73 27.39
C GLY A 395 29.28 6.47 28.88
N TYR A 396 29.02 5.25 29.36
CA TYR A 396 29.36 4.85 30.72
C TYR A 396 30.87 4.65 30.87
N SER A 397 31.40 4.74 32.09
CA SER A 397 32.83 4.57 32.34
C SER A 397 33.10 4.00 33.74
N GLY A 398 34.34 3.52 33.96
CA GLY A 398 34.75 3.01 35.27
C GLY A 398 33.85 1.88 35.78
N LYS A 399 33.33 2.06 36.99
CA LYS A 399 32.41 1.13 37.67
C LYS A 399 31.01 1.11 37.05
N ASP A 400 30.61 2.17 36.34
CA ASP A 400 29.26 2.28 35.77
C ASP A 400 29.13 1.51 34.44
N ALA A 401 30.23 0.93 33.93
CA ALA A 401 30.25 0.05 32.77
C ALA A 401 30.56 -1.41 33.17
N ASP A 402 30.09 -1.87 34.33
CA ASP A 402 30.40 -3.18 34.94
C ASP A 402 30.05 -4.44 34.11
N GLY A 403 29.28 -4.32 33.04
CA GLY A 403 28.79 -5.43 32.23
C GLY A 403 27.46 -6.01 32.71
N ILE A 404 26.84 -5.42 33.73
CA ILE A 404 25.52 -5.81 34.23
C ILE A 404 24.45 -4.93 33.57
N PRO A 405 23.38 -5.51 32.98
CA PRO A 405 22.32 -4.72 32.36
C PRO A 405 21.65 -3.74 33.32
N GLY A 406 21.72 -2.45 33.00
CA GLY A 406 20.93 -1.40 33.64
C GLY A 406 19.81 -0.89 32.73
N LYS A 407 18.69 -0.43 33.30
CA LYS A 407 17.47 -0.03 32.57
C LYS A 407 17.74 0.87 31.37
N ASP A 408 18.53 1.94 31.53
CA ASP A 408 18.84 2.87 30.44
C ASP A 408 19.69 2.21 29.34
N SER A 409 20.83 1.60 29.70
CA SER A 409 21.69 0.88 28.75
C SER A 409 20.95 -0.21 27.97
N LEU A 410 20.04 -0.94 28.63
CA LEU A 410 19.28 -2.03 28.03
C LEU A 410 18.15 -1.50 27.16
N THR A 411 17.50 -0.39 27.58
CA THR A 411 16.48 0.29 26.77
C THR A 411 17.08 0.87 25.49
N ARG A 412 18.31 1.41 25.56
CA ARG A 412 19.03 1.89 24.36
C ARG A 412 19.34 0.74 23.40
N LEU A 413 19.76 -0.41 23.93
CA LEU A 413 20.01 -1.61 23.11
C LEU A 413 18.70 -2.11 22.49
N GLY A 414 17.64 -2.20 23.28
CA GLY A 414 16.31 -2.61 22.83
C GLY A 414 15.71 -1.68 21.78
N LYS A 415 15.87 -0.36 21.92
CA LYS A 415 15.45 0.62 20.91
C LYS A 415 16.15 0.41 19.57
N LYS A 416 17.42 -0.03 19.59
CA LYS A 416 18.21 -0.27 18.38
C LYS A 416 17.92 -1.63 17.73
N TYR A 417 17.63 -2.64 18.53
CA TYR A 417 17.52 -4.03 18.06
C TYR A 417 16.12 -4.64 18.13
N GLY A 418 15.13 -3.87 18.58
CA GLY A 418 13.72 -4.26 18.52
C GLY A 418 13.27 -5.14 19.68
N PHE A 419 13.60 -4.75 20.93
CA PHE A 419 12.99 -5.29 22.16
C PHE A 419 12.65 -4.17 23.17
N THR A 420 11.69 -4.41 24.06
CA THR A 420 11.34 -3.48 25.17
C THR A 420 11.77 -4.04 26.51
N VAL A 421 12.05 -3.16 27.47
CA VAL A 421 12.47 -3.53 28.83
C VAL A 421 11.31 -3.31 29.79
N LYS A 422 10.95 -4.33 30.57
CA LYS A 422 10.00 -4.19 31.70
C LYS A 422 10.74 -4.15 33.03
#